data_AF-A0A7W9BCD7-F1
#
_entry.id   AF-A0A7W9BCD7-F1
#
_cell.length_a   1.000
_cell.length_b   1.000
_cell.length_c   1.000
_cell.angle_alpha   90.00
_cell.angle_beta   90.00
_cell.angle_gamma   90.00
#
_symmetry.space_group_name_H-M   'P 1'
#
loop_
_entity.id
_entity.type
_entity.pdbx_description
1 polymer ?
#
loop_
_entity_poly.entity_id
_entity_poly.type
_entity_poly.pdbx_seq_one_letter_code
_entity_poly.pdbx_strand_id
1 'polypeptide(L)' 'MHPDSWPFPGQSYLKPLSTRQFHRIVVEAGQAAGIGKHVGPHTLRQCFATHLLEDNVDVRVIQVLLGYARLDNTDFYIK' A
#
# COMPACT_ATOMS: atom_id res chain seq x y z
N MET A 1 -20.63 -13.26 2.78
CA MET A 1 -19.30 -13.19 3.41
C MET A 1 -19.40 -13.94 4.72
N HIS A 2 -18.56 -14.95 4.95
CA HIS A 2 -18.56 -15.69 6.23
C HIS A 2 -17.79 -14.87 7.26
N PRO A 3 -18.30 -14.66 8.49
CA PRO A 3 -17.62 -13.84 9.50
C PRO A 3 -16.19 -14.30 9.81
N ASP A 4 -15.90 -15.60 9.67
CA ASP A 4 -14.55 -16.18 9.89
C ASP A 4 -13.67 -16.27 8.63
N SER A 5 -14.09 -15.70 7.50
CA SER A 5 -13.32 -15.76 6.25
C SER A 5 -12.37 -14.57 6.11
N TRP A 6 -11.17 -14.82 5.59
CA TRP A 6 -10.22 -13.75 5.29
C TRP A 6 -10.82 -12.80 4.23
N PRO A 7 -10.72 -11.47 4.42
CA PRO A 7 -11.25 -10.50 3.46
C PRO A 7 -10.61 -10.63 2.07
N PHE A 8 -9.35 -11.10 2.02
CA PHE A 8 -8.66 -11.49 0.81
C PHE A 8 -8.26 -12.97 0.90
N PRO A 9 -9.10 -13.88 0.37
CA PRO A 9 -8.76 -15.29 0.32
C PRO A 9 -7.66 -15.53 -0.72
N GLY A 10 -6.71 -16.40 -0.39
CA GLY A 10 -5.74 -16.91 -1.35
C GLY A 10 -6.35 -17.98 -2.26
N GLN A 11 -5.50 -18.80 -2.88
CA GLN A 11 -5.93 -19.95 -3.69
C GLN A 11 -6.81 -20.96 -2.93
N SER A 12 -6.74 -20.98 -1.60
CA SER A 12 -7.67 -21.70 -0.74
C SER A 12 -8.46 -20.68 0.06
N TYR A 13 -9.78 -20.80 0.08
CA TYR A 13 -10.68 -19.87 0.76
C TYR A 13 -10.46 -19.77 2.28
N LEU A 14 -9.85 -20.81 2.88
CA LEU A 14 -9.48 -20.86 4.30
C LEU A 14 -8.13 -20.19 4.60
N LYS A 15 -7.35 -19.84 3.57
CA LYS A 15 -6.02 -19.25 3.72
C LYS A 15 -6.03 -17.80 3.25
N PRO A 16 -5.30 -16.91 3.93
CA PRO A 16 -5.17 -15.53 3.48
C PRO A 16 -4.36 -15.46 2.18
N LEU A 17 -4.55 -14.38 1.43
CA LEU A 17 -3.74 -14.04 0.28
C LEU A 17 -2.26 -13.89 0.69
N SER A 18 -1.38 -14.66 0.06
CA SER A 18 0.06 -14.54 0.33
C SER A 18 0.65 -13.28 -0.31
N THR A 19 1.74 -12.76 0.27
CA THR A 19 2.50 -11.64 -0.28
C THR A 19 2.97 -11.88 -1.72
N ARG A 20 3.39 -13.12 -2.02
CA ARG A 20 3.79 -13.53 -3.38
C ARG A 20 2.62 -13.47 -4.37
N GLN A 21 1.43 -13.92 -3.96
CA GLN A 21 0.24 -13.84 -4.80
C GLN A 21 -0.18 -12.39 -5.02
N PHE A 22 -0.18 -11.57 -3.97
CA PHE A 22 -0.46 -10.14 -4.09
C PHE A 22 0.51 -9.44 -5.04
N HIS A 23 1.81 -9.70 -4.90
CA HIS A 23 2.82 -9.17 -5.82
C HIS A 23 2.54 -9.56 -7.27
N ARG A 24 2.20 -10.83 -7.53
CA ARG A 24 1.87 -11.30 -8.87
C ARG A 24 0.65 -10.57 -9.44
N ILE A 25 -0.42 -10.41 -8.64
CA ILE A 25 -1.62 -9.68 -9.05
C ILE A 25 -1.27 -8.24 -9.45
N VAL A 26 -0.42 -7.56 -8.70
CA VAL A 26 0.01 -6.18 -9.02
C VAL A 26 0.80 -6.13 -10.33
N VAL A 27 1.71 -7.08 -10.55
CA VAL A 27 2.49 -7.16 -11.80
C VAL A 27 1.57 -7.41 -13.00
N GLU A 28 0.64 -8.38 -12.88
CA GLU A 28 -0.34 -8.71 -13.92
C GLU A 28 -1.24 -7.50 -14.24
N ALA A 29 -1.70 -6.78 -13.22
CA ALA A 29 -2.49 -5.55 -13.39
C ALA A 29 -1.67 -4.45 -14.10
N GLY A 30 -0.39 -4.31 -13.77
CA GLY A 30 0.52 -3.39 -14.45
C GLY A 30 0.72 -3.71 -15.93
N GLN A 31 0.86 -5.00 -16.26
CA GLN A 31 0.94 -5.47 -17.65
C GLN A 31 -0.36 -5.21 -18.40
N ALA A 32 -1.51 -5.50 -17.79
CA ALA A 32 -2.82 -5.25 -18.37
C ALA A 32 -3.08 -3.75 -18.61
N ALA A 33 -2.54 -2.88 -17.75
CA ALA A 33 -2.59 -1.42 -17.91
C ALA A 33 -1.58 -0.87 -18.93
N GLY A 34 -0.76 -1.72 -19.57
CA GLY A 34 0.25 -1.29 -20.55
C GLY A 34 1.46 -0.57 -19.94
N ILE A 35 1.70 -0.74 -18.64
CA ILE A 35 2.83 -0.10 -17.95
C ILE A 35 4.12 -0.88 -18.27
N GLY A 36 4.97 -0.32 -19.12
CA GLY A 36 6.25 -0.93 -19.50
C GLY A 36 7.35 -0.87 -18.42
N LYS A 37 7.08 -0.22 -17.28
CA LYS A 37 7.98 -0.15 -16.13
C LYS A 37 7.70 -1.31 -15.17
N HIS A 38 8.72 -1.74 -14.42
CA HIS A 38 8.51 -2.73 -13.36
C HIS A 38 7.65 -2.12 -12.25
N VAL A 39 6.45 -2.67 -12.05
CA VAL A 39 5.50 -2.23 -11.02
C VAL A 39 5.19 -3.35 -10.05
N GLY A 40 5.29 -3.04 -8.76
CA GLY A 40 4.98 -3.95 -7.67
C GLY A 40 4.33 -3.22 -6.49
N PRO A 41 4.00 -3.95 -5.41
CA PRO A 41 3.35 -3.38 -4.22
C PRO A 41 4.06 -2.15 -3.64
N HIS A 42 5.40 -2.15 -3.61
CA HIS A 42 6.18 -1.02 -3.12
C HIS A 42 6.08 0.20 -4.04
N THR A 43 6.08 0.00 -5.36
CA THR A 43 5.89 1.07 -6.33
C THR A 43 4.52 1.71 -6.16
N LEU A 44 3.46 0.90 -5.99
CA LEU A 44 2.11 1.43 -5.72
C LEU A 44 2.07 2.26 -4.43
N ARG A 45 2.69 1.78 -3.35
CA ARG A 45 2.77 2.52 -2.08
C ARG A 45 3.53 3.84 -2.24
N GLN A 46 4.62 3.85 -3.01
CA GLN A 46 5.38 5.07 -3.31
C GLN A 46 4.55 6.05 -4.13
N CYS A 47 3.88 5.60 -5.19
CA CYS A 47 2.99 6.44 -6.00
C CYS A 47 1.87 7.06 -5.15
N PHE A 48 1.28 6.30 -4.22
CA PHE A 48 0.29 6.84 -3.29
C PHE A 48 0.86 7.94 -2.40
N ALA A 49 2.05 7.74 -1.83
CA ALA A 49 2.72 8.75 -1.02
C ALA A 49 3.05 10.02 -1.81
N THR A 50 3.62 9.86 -3.02
CA THR A 50 3.94 10.97 -3.92
C THR A 50 2.68 11.72 -4.33
N HIS A 51 1.60 11.02 -4.68
CA HIS A 51 0.35 11.65 -5.09
C HIS A 51 -0.24 12.53 -3.97
N LEU A 52 -0.22 12.05 -2.73
CA LEU A 52 -0.65 12.85 -1.59
C LEU A 52 0.27 14.06 -1.33
N LEU A 53 1.57 13.93 -1.54
CA LEU A 53 2.50 15.05 -1.44
C LEU A 53 2.23 16.11 -2.52
N GLU A 54 1.95 15.69 -3.75
CA GLU A 54 1.61 16.57 -4.87
C GLU A 54 0.29 17.33 -4.61
N ASP A 55 -0.68 16.68 -3.96
CA ASP A 55 -1.95 17.29 -3.53
C ASP A 55 -1.82 18.22 -2.30
N ASN A 56 -0.59 18.55 -1.87
CA ASN A 56 -0.30 19.37 -0.69
C ASN A 56 -0.90 18.82 0.62
N VAL A 57 -1.10 17.50 0.70
CA VAL A 57 -1.52 16.87 1.95
C VAL A 57 -0.38 16.95 2.96
N ASP A 58 -0.70 17.32 4.21
CA ASP A 58 0.27 17.40 5.30
C ASP A 58 1.02 16.07 5.45
N VAL A 59 2.35 16.14 5.46
CA VAL A 59 3.25 14.98 5.59
C VAL A 59 2.89 14.11 6.79
N ARG A 60 2.39 14.70 7.88
CA ARG A 60 1.93 13.97 9.07
C ARG A 60 0.70 13.10 8.78
N VAL A 61 -0.22 13.59 7.97
CA VAL A 61 -1.40 12.83 7.53
C VAL A 61 -0.97 11.68 6.62
N ILE A 62 -0.04 11.94 5.70
CA ILE A 62 0.53 10.91 4.82
C ILE A 62 1.23 9.81 5.63
N GLN A 63 1.98 10.17 6.67
CA GLN A 63 2.66 9.23 7.57
C GLN A 63 1.68 8.32 8.31
N VAL A 64 0.58 8.89 8.82
CA VAL A 64 -0.50 8.13 9.49
C VAL A 64 -1.17 7.17 8.50
N LEU A 65 -1.52 7.64 7.29
CA LEU A 65 -2.16 6.83 6.26
C LEU A 65 -1.28 5.66 5.77
N LEU A 66 0.04 5.85 5.75
CA LEU A 66 1.00 4.81 5.39
C LEU A 66 1.35 3.86 6.56
N GLY A 67 0.81 4.12 7.76
CA GLY A 67 1.02 3.28 8.94
C GLY A 67 2.45 3.32 9.48
N TYR A 68 3.16 4.45 9.33
CA TYR A 68 4.44 4.64 10.01
C TYR A 68 4.19 4.77 11.51
N ALA A 69 4.36 3.67 12.25
CA ALA A 69 4.08 3.54 13.69
C ALA A 69 5.07 4.27 14.62
N ARG A 70 5.74 5.32 14.14
CA ARG A 70 6.57 6.19 14.98
C ARG A 70 6.24 7.65 14.69
N LEU A 71 5.31 8.17 15.48
CA LEU A 71 5.34 9.56 15.95
C LEU A 71 6.09 9.62 17.30
N ASP A 72 7.09 8.76 17.50
CA ASP A 72 7.91 8.81 18.70
C ASP A 72 8.97 9.89 18.51
N ASN A 73 8.72 11.02 19.17
CA ASN A 73 9.65 12.09 19.54
C ASN A 73 10.13 13.03 18.43
N THR A 74 9.25 13.87 17.89
CA THR A 74 9.73 15.17 17.41
C THR A 74 8.67 16.25 17.55
N ASP A 75 8.55 16.77 18.77
CA ASP A 75 8.07 18.12 19.08
C ASP A 75 8.96 19.22 18.45
N PHE A 76 9.40 19.08 17.20
CA PHE A 76 10.41 19.97 16.63
C PHE A 76 10.18 20.31 15.14
N TYR A 77 8.99 20.79 14.83
CA TYR A 77 8.77 21.69 13.69
C TYR A 77 7.84 22.86 14.06
N ILE A 78 7.98 23.34 15.31
CA ILE A 78 7.59 24.70 15.68
C ILE A 78 8.83 25.36 16.30
N LYS A 79 9.75 25.79 15.44
CA LYS A 79 10.59 26.94 15.71
C LYS A 79 10.91 27.66 14.41
#